data_AF-A0A0C2G7C7-F1
#
_entry.id   AF-A0A0C2G7C7-F1
#
_cell.length_a   1.000
_cell.length_b   1.000
_cell.length_c   1.000
_cell.angle_alpha   90.00
_cell.angle_beta   90.00
_cell.angle_gamma   90.00
#
_symmetry.space_group_name_H-M   'P 1'
#
loop_
_entity.id
_entity.type
_entity.pdbx_description
1 polymer ?
#
loop_
_entity_poly.entity_id
_entity_poly.type
_entity_poly.pdbx_seq_one_letter_code
_entity_poly.pdbx_strand_id
1 'polypeptide(L)'
;MSDTEQNGRPDFEEPRLEVEGFVSFEVKCVEVDYIAWRIKQGRSEWFEQPELPFGTQPEHEMMRRVAYIFECRHRTELNEFADELLENENLSFSRYCEIVDEFGRTADEMENGMSYGRLVGLISFGGLVAARLYSRNLRREVQQLATYTAKFIDKRIRLTWVEDERSW
;
A
#
# COMPACT_ATOMS: atom_id res chain seq x y z
N MET A 1 -29.47 18.35 -32.42
CA MET A 1 -27.99 18.36 -32.47
C MET A 1 -27.54 18.34 -31.02
N SER A 2 -26.61 17.44 -30.74
CA SER A 2 -26.37 16.73 -29.49
C SER A 2 -25.42 17.48 -28.56
N ASP A 3 -25.89 17.77 -27.35
CA ASP A 3 -25.08 18.21 -26.20
C ASP A 3 -24.94 17.04 -25.23
N THR A 4 -23.84 16.29 -25.31
CA THR A 4 -23.14 15.60 -24.21
C THR A 4 -22.02 14.73 -24.79
N GLU A 5 -20.83 15.30 -24.93
CA GLU A 5 -19.58 14.54 -24.96
C GLU A 5 -18.75 14.98 -23.75
N GLN A 6 -18.98 14.31 -22.62
CA GLN A 6 -17.99 14.23 -21.55
C GLN A 6 -16.82 13.38 -22.07
N ASN A 7 -15.83 14.02 -22.69
CA ASN A 7 -14.50 13.43 -22.86
C ASN A 7 -13.80 13.59 -21.50
N GLY A 8 -13.71 12.57 -20.64
CA GLY A 8 -13.16 11.25 -20.94
C GLY A 8 -11.65 11.19 -20.66
N ARG A 9 -11.11 12.09 -19.83
CA ARG A 9 -9.77 11.94 -19.27
C ARG A 9 -9.85 11.04 -18.05
N PRO A 10 -9.08 9.94 -18.01
CA PRO A 10 -8.89 9.22 -16.77
C PRO A 10 -8.29 10.16 -15.73
N ASP A 11 -8.75 10.06 -14.49
CA ASP A 11 -8.28 10.86 -13.37
C ASP A 11 -6.76 10.78 -13.16
N PHE A 12 -6.08 9.75 -13.68
CA PHE A 12 -4.62 9.61 -13.70
C PHE A 12 -3.86 10.51 -14.69
N GLU A 13 -4.52 11.33 -15.51
CA GLU A 13 -3.88 12.21 -16.52
C GLU A 13 -3.97 13.73 -16.23
N GLU A 14 -4.40 14.19 -15.05
CA GLU A 14 -4.26 15.62 -14.74
C GLU A 14 -2.77 16.02 -14.60
N PRO A 15 -2.38 17.29 -14.84
CA PRO A 15 -1.01 17.76 -14.63
C PRO A 15 -0.47 17.61 -13.19
N ARG A 16 -1.33 17.32 -12.21
CA ARG A 16 -0.94 16.89 -10.85
C ARG A 16 -0.38 15.45 -10.85
N LEU A 17 -0.76 14.64 -11.85
CA LEU A 17 -0.47 13.21 -12.04
C LEU A 17 0.52 12.91 -13.18
N GLU A 18 0.97 13.93 -13.91
CA GLU A 18 1.82 13.80 -15.12
C GLU A 18 3.28 13.39 -14.84
N VAL A 19 3.67 13.23 -13.58
CA VAL A 19 5.03 12.83 -13.24
C VAL A 19 4.98 11.40 -12.75
N GLU A 20 5.86 10.57 -13.29
CA GLU A 20 6.43 9.32 -12.76
C GLU A 20 6.44 9.16 -11.21
N GLY A 21 6.25 10.23 -10.45
CA GLY A 21 6.08 10.26 -9.00
C GLY A 21 4.66 10.26 -8.45
N PHE A 22 3.56 10.54 -9.16
CA PHE A 22 2.24 10.76 -8.50
C PHE A 22 1.65 9.48 -7.89
N VAL A 23 1.54 8.39 -8.64
CA VAL A 23 1.08 7.10 -8.08
C VAL A 23 2.04 6.65 -6.97
N SER A 24 3.35 6.77 -7.19
CA SER A 24 4.38 6.46 -6.18
C SER A 24 4.24 7.32 -4.92
N PHE A 25 3.84 8.57 -5.09
CA PHE A 25 3.70 9.56 -4.03
C PHE A 25 2.38 9.39 -3.28
N GLU A 26 1.25 9.24 -3.97
CA GLU A 26 -0.05 8.96 -3.36
C GLU A 26 -0.01 7.61 -2.64
N VAL A 27 0.47 6.54 -3.27
CA VAL A 27 0.62 5.23 -2.62
C VAL A 27 1.54 5.34 -1.40
N LYS A 28 2.65 6.08 -1.49
CA LYS A 28 3.54 6.30 -0.35
C LYS A 28 2.86 7.12 0.75
N CYS A 29 2.06 8.13 0.41
CA CYS A 29 1.30 8.92 1.38
C CYS A 29 0.25 8.06 2.07
N VAL A 30 -0.48 7.24 1.31
CA VAL A 30 -1.45 6.25 1.81
C VAL A 30 -0.79 5.25 2.75
N GLU A 31 0.37 4.70 2.35
CA GLU A 31 1.12 3.74 3.15
C GLU A 31 1.65 4.36 4.45
N VAL A 32 2.26 5.55 4.38
CA VAL A 32 2.76 6.29 5.56
C VAL A 32 1.63 6.64 6.50
N ASP A 33 0.51 7.12 5.96
CA ASP A 33 -0.70 7.46 6.72
C ASP A 33 -1.28 6.22 7.43
N TYR A 34 -1.39 5.10 6.71
CA TYR A 34 -1.89 3.85 7.28
C TYR A 34 -0.96 3.30 8.36
N ILE A 35 0.36 3.27 8.14
CA ILE A 35 1.34 2.82 9.12
C ILE A 35 1.26 3.68 10.39
N ALA A 36 1.25 5.01 10.26
CA ALA A 36 1.13 5.91 11.39
C ALA A 36 -0.15 5.65 12.20
N TRP A 37 -1.28 5.50 11.50
CA TRP A 37 -2.56 5.16 12.13
C TRP A 37 -2.50 3.79 12.82
N ARG A 38 -1.90 2.78 12.19
CA ARG A 38 -1.83 1.41 12.70
C ARG A 38 -0.90 1.27 13.91
N ILE A 39 0.21 2.01 13.94
CA ILE A 39 1.11 2.12 15.10
C ILE A 39 0.37 2.80 16.27
N LYS A 40 -0.43 3.83 15.98
CA LYS A 40 -1.28 4.50 16.99
C LYS A 40 -2.31 3.57 17.62
N GLN A 41 -2.89 2.64 16.85
CA GLN A 41 -3.75 1.58 17.42
C GLN A 41 -2.99 0.67 18.40
N GLY A 42 -1.68 0.51 18.23
CA GLY A 42 -0.79 -0.21 19.14
C GLY A 42 -0.37 0.59 20.39
N ARG A 43 -0.96 1.78 20.64
CA ARG A 43 -0.58 2.73 21.70
C ARG A 43 0.85 3.26 21.61
N SER A 44 1.41 3.25 20.41
CA SER A 44 2.71 3.84 20.08
C SER A 44 2.52 5.03 19.16
N GLU A 45 3.48 5.95 19.11
CA GLU A 45 3.44 7.09 18.19
C GLU A 45 4.70 7.09 17.33
N TRP A 46 4.52 7.21 16.02
CA TRP A 46 5.62 7.23 15.06
C TRP A 46 6.12 8.66 14.85
N PHE A 47 7.02 9.10 15.73
CA PHE A 47 7.56 10.48 15.70
C PHE A 47 8.42 10.79 14.48
N GLU A 48 8.98 9.76 13.84
CA GLU A 48 9.85 9.86 12.66
C GLU A 48 9.06 9.71 11.34
N GLN A 49 7.73 9.84 11.39
CA GLN A 49 6.89 9.76 10.20
C GLN A 49 7.27 10.87 9.20
N PRO A 50 7.37 10.56 7.91
CA PRO A 50 7.48 11.58 6.88
C PRO A 50 6.27 12.52 6.90
N GLU A 51 6.48 13.81 6.64
CA GLU A 51 5.37 14.75 6.50
C GLU A 51 4.52 14.40 5.28
N LEU A 52 3.20 14.44 5.46
CA LEU A 52 2.24 14.34 4.36
C LEU A 52 2.09 15.74 3.74
N PRO A 53 2.55 15.96 2.50
CA PRO A 53 2.63 17.29 1.88
C PRO A 53 1.26 17.94 1.66
N PHE A 54 0.20 17.15 1.56
CA PHE A 54 -1.18 17.63 1.47
C PHE A 54 -2.00 17.30 2.73
N GLY A 55 -1.38 16.78 3.79
CA GLY A 55 -2.09 16.24 4.95
C GLY A 55 -2.88 14.96 4.64
N THR A 56 -3.73 14.54 5.58
CA THR A 56 -4.60 13.37 5.39
C THR A 56 -5.73 13.71 4.41
N GLN A 57 -5.84 12.90 3.36
CA GLN A 57 -6.88 13.00 2.31
C GLN A 57 -8.04 12.03 2.60
N PRO A 58 -9.25 12.23 2.03
CA PRO A 58 -10.38 11.33 2.24
C PRO A 58 -10.13 9.88 1.79
N GLU A 59 -9.32 9.69 0.74
CA GLU A 59 -8.89 8.38 0.24
C GLU A 59 -8.06 7.64 1.29
N HIS A 60 -7.25 8.36 2.07
CA HIS A 60 -6.47 7.78 3.17
C HIS A 60 -7.41 7.27 4.27
N GLU A 61 -8.47 8.02 4.60
CA GLU A 61 -9.45 7.59 5.60
C GLU A 61 -10.20 6.33 5.16
N MET A 62 -10.56 6.25 3.87
CA MET A 62 -11.16 5.05 3.31
C MET A 62 -10.19 3.89 3.41
N MET A 63 -8.93 4.09 3.00
CA MET A 63 -7.89 3.06 3.04
C MET A 63 -7.71 2.49 4.46
N ARG A 64 -7.67 3.35 5.49
CA ARG A 64 -7.61 2.91 6.89
C ARG A 64 -8.72 1.95 7.24
N ARG A 65 -9.95 2.22 6.80
CA ARG A 65 -11.12 1.37 7.11
C ARG A 65 -11.04 0.04 6.37
N VAL A 66 -10.81 0.06 5.06
CA VAL A 66 -10.82 -1.16 4.24
C VAL A 66 -9.62 -2.06 4.55
N ALA A 67 -8.44 -1.49 4.77
CA ALA A 67 -7.25 -2.24 5.16
C ALA A 67 -7.42 -2.87 6.56
N TYR A 68 -8.01 -2.15 7.51
CA TYR A 68 -8.29 -2.73 8.83
C TYR A 68 -9.32 -3.87 8.78
N ILE A 69 -10.37 -3.75 7.96
CA ILE A 69 -11.34 -4.84 7.72
C ILE A 69 -10.62 -6.04 7.11
N PHE A 70 -9.72 -5.82 6.14
CA PHE A 70 -8.93 -6.87 5.53
C PHE A 70 -8.02 -7.56 6.56
N GLU A 71 -7.31 -6.79 7.38
CA GLU A 71 -6.45 -7.30 8.47
C GLU A 71 -7.23 -8.20 9.42
N CYS A 72 -8.44 -7.78 9.81
CA CYS A 72 -9.29 -8.55 10.72
C CYS A 72 -9.77 -9.87 10.11
N ARG A 73 -10.02 -9.91 8.79
CA ARG A 73 -10.48 -11.12 8.09
C ARG A 73 -9.36 -12.11 7.83
N HIS A 74 -8.20 -11.64 7.39
CA HIS A 74 -7.06 -12.48 7.01
C HIS A 74 -5.97 -12.49 8.10
N ARG A 75 -6.37 -12.29 9.35
CA ARG A 75 -5.43 -12.07 10.45
C ARG A 75 -4.41 -13.21 10.57
N THR A 76 -4.85 -14.46 10.54
CA THR A 76 -3.96 -15.62 10.73
C THR A 76 -2.89 -15.66 9.64
N GLU A 77 -3.31 -15.67 8.37
CA GLU A 77 -2.42 -15.70 7.20
C GLU A 77 -1.45 -14.52 7.18
N LEU A 78 -1.94 -13.30 7.44
CA LEU A 78 -1.08 -12.10 7.49
C LEU A 78 -0.05 -12.17 8.62
N ASN A 79 -0.38 -12.78 9.76
CA ASN A 79 0.57 -12.95 10.85
C ASN A 79 1.62 -14.01 10.51
N GLU A 80 1.25 -15.09 9.82
CA GLU A 80 2.19 -16.12 9.33
C GLU A 80 3.19 -15.54 8.33
N PHE A 81 2.72 -14.82 7.30
CA PHE A 81 3.60 -14.13 6.35
C PHE A 81 4.48 -13.07 7.02
N ALA A 82 3.95 -12.38 8.05
CA ALA A 82 4.72 -11.40 8.80
C ALA A 82 5.79 -12.06 9.68
N ASP A 83 5.53 -13.27 10.21
CA ASP A 83 6.52 -14.03 10.96
C ASP A 83 7.63 -14.51 10.02
N GLU A 84 7.29 -15.08 8.86
CA GLU A 84 8.25 -15.52 7.83
C GLU A 84 9.15 -14.37 7.31
N LEU A 85 8.57 -13.18 7.12
CA LEU A 85 9.33 -12.00 6.70
C LEU A 85 10.29 -11.51 7.80
N LEU A 86 9.91 -11.64 9.07
CA LEU A 86 10.66 -11.16 10.23
C LEU A 86 11.59 -12.19 10.86
N GLU A 87 11.62 -13.43 10.38
CA GLU A 87 12.56 -14.47 10.81
C GLU A 87 14.00 -14.16 10.42
N ASN A 88 14.20 -13.43 9.31
CA ASN A 88 15.52 -13.02 8.86
C ASN A 88 15.91 -11.66 9.47
N GLU A 89 17.15 -11.55 9.97
CA GLU A 89 17.65 -10.32 10.61
C GLU A 89 17.67 -9.09 9.68
N ASN A 90 17.74 -9.30 8.35
CA ASN A 90 17.78 -8.23 7.36
C ASN A 90 16.58 -8.27 6.40
N LEU A 91 15.75 -7.23 6.45
CA LEU A 91 14.66 -7.01 5.50
C LEU A 91 15.24 -6.61 4.13
N SER A 92 15.24 -7.54 3.17
CA SER A 92 15.65 -7.27 1.78
C SER A 92 14.44 -7.04 0.88
N PHE A 93 14.59 -6.18 -0.14
CA PHE A 93 13.52 -5.93 -1.10
C PHE A 93 13.12 -7.20 -1.87
N SER A 94 14.08 -8.05 -2.23
CA SER A 94 13.82 -9.30 -2.93
C SER A 94 12.92 -10.23 -2.12
N ARG A 95 13.21 -10.37 -0.82
CA ARG A 95 12.38 -11.20 0.08
C ARG A 95 10.99 -10.62 0.30
N TYR A 96 10.90 -9.30 0.43
CA TYR A 96 9.61 -8.62 0.50
C TYR A 96 8.76 -8.93 -0.75
N CYS A 97 9.34 -8.82 -1.95
CA CYS A 97 8.66 -9.16 -3.19
C CYS A 97 8.23 -10.64 -3.25
N GLU A 98 9.06 -11.58 -2.81
CA GLU A 98 8.70 -13.01 -2.80
C GLU A 98 7.43 -13.29 -1.96
N ILE A 99 7.40 -12.78 -0.73
CA ILE A 99 6.25 -12.97 0.19
C ILE A 99 5.00 -12.29 -0.36
N VAL A 100 5.16 -11.08 -0.89
CA VAL A 100 4.05 -10.29 -1.46
C VAL A 100 3.54 -10.87 -2.79
N ASP A 101 4.42 -11.48 -3.57
CA ASP A 101 4.04 -12.21 -4.79
C ASP A 101 3.26 -13.46 -4.42
N GLU A 102 3.69 -14.21 -3.40
CA GLU A 102 2.98 -15.37 -2.86
C GLU A 102 1.61 -15.01 -2.28
N PHE A 103 1.54 -13.92 -1.51
CA PHE A 103 0.30 -13.38 -0.95
C PHE A 103 -0.76 -13.09 -2.03
N GLY A 104 -0.35 -12.62 -3.21
CA GLY A 104 -1.26 -12.32 -4.32
C GLY A 104 -1.44 -13.44 -5.34
N ARG A 105 -1.00 -14.67 -5.07
CA ARG A 105 -1.25 -15.87 -5.90
C ARG A 105 -2.55 -16.59 -5.51
N THR A 106 -3.60 -15.86 -5.15
CA THR A 106 -4.92 -16.45 -4.96
C THR A 106 -5.59 -16.68 -6.32
N ALA A 107 -5.49 -17.94 -6.78
CA ALA A 107 -6.18 -18.69 -7.86
C ALA A 107 -6.84 -18.03 -9.10
N ASP A 108 -7.28 -16.77 -9.08
CA ASP A 108 -8.11 -16.14 -10.12
C ASP A 108 -7.58 -14.77 -10.61
N GLU A 109 -6.54 -14.21 -10.00
CA GLU A 109 -5.96 -12.93 -10.45
C GLU A 109 -4.75 -13.17 -11.37
N MET A 110 -4.69 -12.47 -12.51
CA MET A 110 -3.51 -12.44 -13.38
C MET A 110 -2.27 -12.17 -12.52
N GLU A 111 -1.20 -12.93 -12.75
CA GLU A 111 0.03 -12.94 -11.94
C GLU A 111 0.62 -11.52 -11.67
N ASN A 112 0.32 -10.58 -12.58
CA ASN A 112 0.78 -9.19 -12.56
C ASN A 112 -0.31 -8.15 -12.24
N GLY A 113 -1.57 -8.56 -12.09
CA GLY A 113 -2.72 -7.71 -11.77
C GLY A 113 -2.56 -6.95 -10.45
N MET A 114 -3.02 -5.69 -10.41
CA MET A 114 -3.26 -4.97 -9.16
C MET A 114 -4.76 -4.70 -8.98
N SER A 115 -5.48 -5.63 -8.37
CA SER A 115 -6.87 -5.37 -7.98
C SER A 115 -6.92 -4.44 -6.75
N TYR A 116 -8.09 -3.83 -6.48
CA TYR A 116 -8.30 -3.11 -5.23
C TYR A 116 -8.12 -4.01 -4.00
N GLY A 117 -8.51 -5.28 -4.11
CA GLY A 117 -8.32 -6.26 -3.04
C GLY A 117 -6.84 -6.48 -2.74
N ARG A 118 -6.02 -6.64 -3.79
CA ARG A 118 -4.56 -6.78 -3.66
C ARG A 118 -3.94 -5.51 -3.09
N LEU A 119 -4.32 -4.33 -3.58
CA LEU A 119 -3.85 -3.05 -3.05
C LEU A 119 -4.11 -2.93 -1.54
N VAL A 120 -5.35 -3.17 -1.12
CA VAL A 120 -5.78 -3.11 0.28
C VAL A 120 -5.04 -4.15 1.12
N GLY A 121 -4.88 -5.37 0.60
CA GLY A 121 -4.15 -6.44 1.27
C GLY A 121 -2.68 -6.09 1.52
N LEU A 122 -2.02 -5.47 0.53
CA LEU A 122 -0.62 -5.05 0.66
C LEU A 122 -0.42 -3.92 1.66
N ILE A 123 -1.30 -2.92 1.65
CA ILE A 123 -1.25 -1.82 2.62
C ILE A 123 -1.55 -2.34 4.03
N SER A 124 -2.54 -3.24 4.16
CA SER A 124 -2.85 -3.93 5.41
C SER A 124 -1.64 -4.71 5.95
N PHE A 125 -0.98 -5.49 5.09
CA PHE A 125 0.20 -6.26 5.43
C PHE A 125 1.38 -5.35 5.84
N GLY A 126 1.65 -4.30 5.06
CA GLY A 126 2.66 -3.29 5.34
C GLY A 126 2.47 -2.64 6.71
N GLY A 127 1.25 -2.21 7.04
CA GLY A 127 0.92 -1.66 8.36
C GLY A 127 1.12 -2.64 9.52
N LEU A 128 0.75 -3.92 9.34
CA LEU A 128 0.94 -4.96 10.35
C LEU A 128 2.43 -5.21 10.63
N VAL A 129 3.23 -5.40 9.59
CA VAL A 129 4.68 -5.61 9.69
C VAL A 129 5.36 -4.38 10.26
N ALA A 130 4.98 -3.18 9.82
CA ALA A 130 5.49 -1.92 10.35
C ALA A 130 5.24 -1.78 11.86
N ALA A 131 4.03 -2.09 12.33
CA ALA A 131 3.71 -2.03 13.76
C ALA A 131 4.57 -3.01 14.59
N ARG A 132 4.85 -4.20 14.05
CA ARG A 132 5.73 -5.21 14.68
C ARG A 132 7.20 -4.75 14.69
N LEU A 133 7.72 -4.26 13.57
CA LEU A 133 9.07 -3.68 13.46
C LEU A 133 9.25 -2.50 14.42
N TYR A 134 8.26 -1.60 14.48
CA TYR A 134 8.29 -0.46 15.39
C TYR A 134 8.33 -0.90 16.86
N SER A 135 7.57 -1.93 17.21
CA SER A 135 7.59 -2.52 18.57
C SER A 135 8.94 -3.17 18.93
N ARG A 136 9.72 -3.61 17.93
CA ARG A 136 11.10 -4.12 18.08
C ARG A 136 12.16 -3.02 17.98
N ASN A 137 11.76 -1.74 17.91
CA ASN A 137 12.63 -0.58 17.74
C ASN A 137 13.45 -0.57 16.42
N LEU A 138 12.96 -1.26 15.39
CA LEU A 138 13.53 -1.34 14.04
C LEU A 138 12.96 -0.23 13.13
N ARG A 139 13.25 1.03 13.45
CA ARG A 139 12.62 2.20 12.80
C ARG A 139 13.06 2.41 11.36
N ARG A 140 14.33 2.10 11.06
CA ARG A 140 14.88 2.22 9.70
C ARG A 140 14.16 1.27 8.74
N GLU A 141 13.89 0.06 9.23
CA GLU A 141 13.22 -1.00 8.52
C GLU A 141 11.76 -0.63 8.23
N VAL A 142 11.09 0.10 9.14
CA VAL A 142 9.74 0.65 8.90
C VAL A 142 9.73 1.64 7.72
N GLN A 143 10.71 2.55 7.66
CA GLN A 143 10.81 3.49 6.53
C GLN A 143 11.15 2.78 5.20
N GLN A 144 12.00 1.76 5.27
CA GLN A 144 12.32 0.93 4.11
C GLN A 144 11.10 0.14 3.63
N LEU A 145 10.33 -0.44 4.54
CA LEU A 145 9.10 -1.16 4.24
C LEU A 145 8.12 -0.27 3.49
N ALA A 146 7.83 0.93 3.99
CA ALA A 146 6.93 1.87 3.31
C ALA A 146 7.41 2.19 1.88
N THR A 147 8.73 2.30 1.68
CA THR A 147 9.32 2.52 0.35
C THR A 147 9.18 1.29 -0.55
N TYR A 148 9.33 0.09 -0.01
CA TYR A 148 9.21 -1.16 -0.75
C TYR A 148 7.76 -1.43 -1.15
N THR A 149 6.80 -1.27 -0.23
CA THR A 149 5.37 -1.39 -0.50
C THR A 149 4.95 -0.41 -1.60
N ALA A 150 5.34 0.86 -1.47
CA ALA A 150 4.99 1.89 -2.45
C ALA A 150 5.56 1.60 -3.85
N LYS A 151 6.84 1.21 -3.94
CA LYS A 151 7.47 0.85 -5.22
C LYS A 151 6.81 -0.36 -5.87
N PHE A 152 6.46 -1.36 -5.08
CA PHE A 152 5.83 -2.58 -5.57
C PHE A 152 4.44 -2.31 -6.14
N ILE A 153 3.62 -1.55 -5.40
CA ILE A 153 2.28 -1.17 -5.82
C ILE A 153 2.32 -0.26 -7.05
N ASP A 154 3.14 0.79 -7.03
CA ASP A 154 3.26 1.76 -8.14
C ASP A 154 3.56 1.06 -9.47
N LYS A 155 4.54 0.15 -9.47
CA LYS A 155 4.90 -0.62 -10.67
C LYS A 155 3.71 -1.38 -11.24
N ARG A 156 2.88 -2.01 -10.40
CA ARG A 156 1.76 -2.85 -10.85
C ARG A 156 0.53 -2.04 -11.22
N ILE A 157 0.24 -0.93 -10.52
CA ILE A 157 -0.82 0.01 -10.89
C ILE A 157 -0.58 0.53 -12.31
N ARG A 158 0.64 1.02 -12.60
CA ARG A 158 1.01 1.53 -13.93
C ARG A 158 0.84 0.53 -15.05
N LEU A 159 1.03 -0.76 -14.75
CA LEU A 159 0.94 -1.83 -15.74
C LEU A 159 -0.50 -2.28 -16.00
N THR A 160 -1.42 -2.11 -15.05
CA THR A 160 -2.71 -2.84 -15.07
C THR A 160 -3.94 -1.96 -14.91
N TRP A 161 -3.87 -0.85 -14.17
CA TRP A 161 -5.08 -0.04 -13.89
C TRP A 161 -5.63 0.68 -15.12
N VAL A 162 -4.75 1.07 -16.04
CA VAL A 162 -5.15 1.70 -17.32
C VAL A 162 -5.93 0.71 -18.18
N GLU A 163 -5.48 -0.55 -18.25
CA GLU A 163 -6.12 -1.60 -19.05
C GLU A 163 -7.41 -2.11 -18.40
N ASP A 164 -7.47 -2.12 -17.06
CA ASP A 164 -8.60 -2.59 -16.26
C ASP A 164 -9.66 -1.51 -15.97
N GLU A 165 -9.49 -0.28 -16.47
CA GLU A 165 -10.36 0.88 -16.18
C GLU A 165 -10.53 1.16 -14.66
N ARG A 166 -9.44 1.09 -13.90
CA ARG A 166 -9.40 1.31 -12.44
C ARG A 166 -8.85 2.68 -12.07
N SER A 167 -9.32 3.24 -10.97
CA SER A 167 -8.84 4.49 -10.39
C SER A 167 -9.08 4.59 -8.87
N TRP A 168 -8.63 5.68 -8.24
CA TRP A 168 -8.65 5.85 -6.78
C TRP A 168 -10.05 6.08 -6.20
#